data_AF-A0A0A0DJ35-F1
#
_entry.id   AF-A0A0A0DJ35-F1
#
_cell.length_a   1.000
_cell.length_b   1.000
_cell.length_c   1.000
_cell.angle_alpha   90.00
_cell.angle_beta   90.00
_cell.angle_gamma   90.00
#
_symmetry.space_group_name_H-M   'P 1'
#
loop_
_entity.id
_entity.type
_entity.pdbx_description
1 polymer ?
#
loop_
_entity_poly.entity_id
_entity_poly.type
_entity_poly.pdbx_seq_one_letter_code
_entity_poly.pdbx_strand_id
1 'polypeptide(L)'
;MIENLKQETFDILMDIFFENSETDSPKIDEVNQHISRKECLYILRRDMRIKSNYELEEAESYPVALQEIEGMSDEVFEKLRDEILKMEPANDIDFLLQA
;
A
#
# COMPACT_ATOMS: atom_id res chain seq x y z
N MET A 1 1.65 -12.91 3.15
CA MET A 1 0.30 -12.32 3.36
C MET A 1 -0.12 -11.43 2.21
N ILE A 2 0.84 -10.77 1.56
CA ILE A 2 0.64 -9.94 0.37
C ILE A 2 -0.05 -10.70 -0.79
N GLU A 3 0.23 -12.00 -0.96
CA GLU A 3 -0.40 -12.84 -2.00
C GLU A 3 -1.93 -12.95 -1.92
N ASN A 4 -2.52 -12.64 -0.76
CA ASN A 4 -3.96 -12.64 -0.55
C ASN A 4 -4.58 -11.24 -0.59
N LEU A 5 -3.75 -10.21 -0.75
CA LEU A 5 -4.18 -8.83 -0.84
C LEU A 5 -4.70 -8.57 -2.25
N LYS A 6 -5.79 -7.81 -2.37
CA LYS A 6 -6.21 -7.35 -3.69
C LYS A 6 -5.20 -6.34 -4.24
N GLN A 7 -5.08 -6.30 -5.57
CA GLN A 7 -4.11 -5.43 -6.24
C GLN A 7 -4.34 -3.97 -5.89
N GLU A 8 -5.60 -3.53 -5.84
CA GLU A 8 -5.99 -2.16 -5.50
C GLU A 8 -5.48 -1.75 -4.11
N THR A 9 -5.52 -2.69 -3.15
CA THR A 9 -5.01 -2.46 -1.79
C THR A 9 -3.50 -2.46 -1.78
N PHE A 10 -2.85 -3.34 -2.55
CA PHE A 10 -1.39 -3.36 -2.66
C PHE A 10 -0.86 -2.03 -3.19
N ASP A 11 -1.40 -1.56 -4.31
CA ASP A 11 -0.98 -0.33 -4.97
C ASP A 11 -1.11 0.88 -4.02
N ILE A 12 -2.24 1.00 -3.31
CA ILE A 12 -2.43 2.07 -2.33
C ILE A 12 -1.46 1.97 -1.16
N LEU A 13 -1.16 0.75 -0.67
CA LEU A 13 -0.17 0.59 0.40
C LEU A 13 1.25 0.93 -0.08
N MET A 14 1.57 0.64 -1.34
CA MET A 14 2.84 1.09 -1.95
C MET A 14 2.93 2.61 -1.96
N ASP A 15 1.87 3.31 -2.36
CA ASP A 15 1.82 4.79 -2.34
C ASP A 15 1.91 5.39 -0.93
N ILE A 16 1.44 4.66 0.09
CA ILE A 16 1.51 5.12 1.49
C ILE A 16 2.90 4.90 2.07
N PHE A 17 3.48 3.72 1.85
CA PHE A 17 4.73 3.31 2.50
C PHE A 17 5.99 3.71 1.74
N PHE A 18 5.86 4.10 0.46
CA PHE A 18 6.99 4.48 -0.36
C PHE A 18 6.80 5.84 -1.03
N GLU A 19 7.85 6.65 -1.01
CA GLU A 19 8.01 7.78 -1.91
C GLU A 19 8.37 7.28 -3.31
N ASN A 20 7.77 7.90 -4.32
CA ASN A 20 8.00 7.57 -5.73
C ASN A 20 7.71 6.07 -6.01
N SER A 21 6.62 5.56 -5.44
CA SER A 21 6.12 4.18 -5.58
C SER A 21 6.04 3.68 -7.03
N GLU A 22 5.73 4.58 -7.97
CA GLU A 22 5.63 4.27 -9.42
C GLU A 22 6.97 4.22 -10.17
N THR A 23 8.10 4.47 -9.49
CA THR A 23 9.43 4.51 -10.14
C THR A 23 10.20 3.22 -9.95
N ASP A 24 11.26 3.02 -10.74
CA ASP A 24 12.19 1.88 -10.61
C ASP A 24 13.04 1.92 -9.32
N SER A 25 12.86 2.93 -8.47
CA SER A 25 13.61 3.11 -7.23
C SER A 25 12.74 3.72 -6.14
N PRO A 26 11.65 3.04 -5.73
CA PRO A 26 10.80 3.52 -4.66
C PRO A 26 11.61 3.54 -3.37
N LYS A 27 11.40 4.58 -2.56
CA LYS A 27 12.10 4.74 -1.28
C LYS A 27 11.09 4.64 -0.17
N ILE A 28 11.44 3.98 0.92
CA ILE A 28 10.57 3.92 2.09
C ILE A 28 10.28 5.37 2.56
N ASP A 29 9.00 5.68 2.74
CA ASP A 29 8.54 6.91 3.37
C ASP A 29 8.88 6.83 4.86
N GLU A 30 9.83 7.64 5.31
CA GLU A 30 10.32 7.62 6.69
C GLU A 30 9.24 7.99 7.72
N VAL A 31 8.21 8.72 7.31
CA VAL A 31 7.07 9.12 8.15
C VAL A 31 6.06 7.97 8.24
N ASN A 32 5.76 7.34 7.11
CA ASN A 32 4.68 6.35 7.04
C ASN A 32 5.12 4.91 7.36
N GLN A 33 6.42 4.58 7.35
CA GLN A 33 6.93 3.23 7.61
C GLN A 33 6.57 2.64 8.98
N HIS A 34 6.15 3.47 9.94
CA HIS A 34 5.83 3.04 11.32
C HIS A 34 4.37 3.22 11.70
N ILE A 35 3.49 3.58 10.75
CA ILE A 35 2.09 3.83 11.06
C ILE A 35 1.41 2.54 11.54
N SER A 36 0.47 2.74 12.45
CA SER A 36 -0.47 1.73 12.92
C SER A 36 -1.58 1.49 11.89
N ARG A 37 -2.31 0.38 12.05
CA ARG A 37 -3.50 0.09 11.24
C ARG A 37 -4.53 1.22 11.30
N LYS A 38 -4.70 1.84 12.47
CA LYS A 38 -5.62 2.96 12.67
C LYS A 38 -5.21 4.21 11.88
N GLU A 39 -3.91 4.51 11.84
CA GLU A 39 -3.37 5.63 11.07
C GLU A 39 -3.46 5.34 9.56
N CYS A 40 -3.19 4.11 9.13
CA CYS A 40 -3.41 3.69 7.74
C CYS A 40 -4.88 3.89 7.32
N LEU A 41 -5.84 3.44 8.13
CA LEU A 41 -7.27 3.65 7.86
C LEU A 41 -7.65 5.13 7.83
N TYR A 42 -7.01 5.96 8.65
CA TYR A 42 -7.21 7.40 8.62
C TYR A 42 -6.73 8.01 7.28
N ILE A 43 -5.53 7.63 6.83
CA ILE A 43 -4.97 8.07 5.54
C ILE A 43 -5.88 7.63 4.38
N LEU A 44 -6.29 6.36 4.36
CA LEU A 44 -7.21 5.82 3.34
C LEU A 44 -8.50 6.63 3.24
N ARG A 45 -9.17 6.90 4.36
CA ARG A 45 -10.42 7.69 4.37
C ARG A 45 -10.20 9.14 3.96
N ARG A 46 -9.09 9.74 4.37
CA ARG A 46 -8.73 11.13 4.01
C ARG A 46 -8.50 11.23 2.50
N ASP A 47 -7.69 10.33 1.95
CA ASP A 47 -7.27 10.38 0.56
C ASP A 47 -8.41 10.01 -0.37
N MET A 48 -9.22 9.01 -0.01
CA MET A 48 -10.49 8.72 -0.68
C MET A 48 -11.37 9.97 -0.76
N ARG A 49 -11.61 10.65 0.37
CA ARG A 49 -12.44 11.87 0.40
C ARG A 49 -11.86 12.96 -0.51
N ILE A 50 -10.56 13.17 -0.50
CA ILE A 50 -9.90 14.16 -1.36
C ILE A 50 -10.13 13.78 -2.82
N LYS A 51 -9.78 12.56 -3.22
CA LYS A 51 -9.90 12.08 -4.60
C LYS A 51 -11.34 12.09 -5.11
N SER A 52 -12.29 11.65 -4.29
CA SER A 52 -13.72 11.75 -4.61
C SER A 52 -14.20 13.19 -4.81
N ASN A 53 -13.71 14.16 -4.02
CA ASN A 53 -14.09 15.56 -4.20
C ASN A 53 -13.60 16.15 -5.53
N TYR A 54 -12.54 15.58 -6.10
CA TYR A 54 -11.97 15.97 -7.38
C TYR A 54 -12.35 15.02 -8.52
N GLU A 55 -13.28 14.09 -8.28
CA GLU A 55 -13.76 13.11 -9.27
C GLU A 55 -12.62 12.31 -9.93
N LEU A 56 -11.57 12.01 -9.15
CA LEU A 56 -10.42 11.25 -9.59
C LEU A 56 -10.74 9.75 -9.62
N GLU A 57 -10.42 9.06 -10.72
CA GLU A 57 -10.72 7.63 -10.95
C GLU A 57 -10.08 6.74 -9.86
N GLU A 58 -8.93 7.14 -9.31
CA GLU A 58 -8.22 6.43 -8.25
C GLU A 58 -9.06 6.28 -6.98
N ALA A 59 -10.10 7.11 -6.79
CA ALA A 59 -11.02 6.99 -5.66
C ALA A 59 -11.76 5.64 -5.63
N GLU A 60 -11.93 4.97 -6.78
CA GLU A 60 -12.66 3.69 -6.89
C GLU A 60 -11.93 2.52 -6.22
N SER A 61 -10.61 2.60 -6.08
CA SER A 61 -9.76 1.59 -5.44
C SER A 61 -9.83 1.63 -3.90
N TYR A 62 -10.15 2.79 -3.31
CA TYR A 62 -10.11 2.99 -1.86
C TYR A 62 -11.14 2.17 -1.06
N PRO A 63 -12.41 1.99 -1.49
CA PRO A 63 -13.36 1.14 -0.80
C PRO A 63 -12.85 -0.29 -0.59
N VAL A 64 -12.12 -0.83 -1.57
CA VAL A 64 -11.55 -2.17 -1.51
C VAL A 64 -10.47 -2.23 -0.42
N ALA A 65 -9.52 -1.30 -0.46
CA ALA A 65 -8.46 -1.18 0.55
C ALA A 65 -9.02 -0.96 1.96
N LEU A 66 -10.02 -0.10 2.11
CA LEU A 66 -10.68 0.13 3.39
C LEU A 66 -11.28 -1.16 3.94
N GLN A 67 -12.04 -1.89 3.13
CA GLN A 67 -12.67 -3.14 3.56
C GLN A 67 -11.63 -4.18 4.01
N GLU A 68 -10.55 -4.36 3.25
CA GLU A 68 -9.51 -5.32 3.59
C GLU A 68 -8.79 -4.94 4.89
N ILE A 69 -8.35 -3.68 5.03
CA ILE A 69 -7.61 -3.23 6.22
C ILE A 69 -8.51 -3.14 7.46
N GLU A 70 -9.79 -2.81 7.32
CA GLU A 70 -10.76 -2.86 8.43
C GLU A 70 -10.99 -4.29 8.92
N GLY A 71 -10.93 -5.28 8.03
CA GLY A 71 -11.08 -6.70 8.35
C GLY A 71 -9.85 -7.32 9.04
N MET A 72 -8.71 -6.64 9.05
CA MET A 72 -7.49 -7.12 9.69
C MET A 72 -7.42 -6.75 11.17
N SER A 73 -6.79 -7.63 11.98
CA SER A 73 -6.32 -7.24 13.31
C SER A 73 -5.08 -6.34 13.20
N ASP A 74 -4.74 -5.66 14.29
CA ASP A 74 -3.52 -4.83 14.34
C ASP A 74 -2.26 -5.68 14.07
N GLU A 75 -2.18 -6.88 14.65
CA GLU A 75 -1.05 -7.81 14.48
C GLU A 75 -0.91 -8.31 13.03
N VAL A 76 -2.04 -8.54 12.35
CA VAL A 76 -2.07 -8.94 10.94
C VAL A 76 -1.59 -7.79 10.07
N PHE A 77 -2.06 -6.57 10.34
CA PHE A 77 -1.61 -5.39 9.61
C PHE A 77 -0.12 -5.12 9.81
N GLU A 78 0.40 -5.24 11.03
CA GLU A 78 1.83 -5.03 11.31
C GLU A 78 2.70 -6.02 10.54
N LYS A 79 2.29 -7.29 10.45
CA LYS A 79 2.98 -8.30 9.63
C LYS A 79 2.92 -7.94 8.15
N LEU A 80 1.76 -7.50 7.64
CA LEU A 80 1.61 -7.07 6.25
C LEU A 80 2.54 -5.89 5.94
N ARG A 81 2.56 -4.86 6.78
CA ARG A 81 3.44 -3.70 6.64
C ARG A 81 4.90 -4.15 6.63
N ASP A 82 5.31 -5.00 7.56
CA ASP A 82 6.68 -5.50 7.65
C ASP A 82 7.06 -6.36 6.43
N GLU A 83 6.12 -7.11 5.84
CA GLU A 83 6.34 -7.83 4.58
C GLU A 83 6.55 -6.83 3.42
N ILE A 84 5.68 -5.81 3.30
CA ILE A 84 5.74 -4.81 2.22
C ILE A 84 7.03 -4.00 2.29
N LEU A 85 7.42 -3.50 3.47
CA LEU A 85 8.64 -2.70 3.66
C LEU A 85 9.93 -3.51 3.43
N LYS A 86 9.85 -4.84 3.46
CA LYS A 86 10.97 -5.74 3.16
C LYS A 86 10.98 -6.24 1.73
N MET A 87 9.95 -5.91 0.93
CA MET A 87 10.02 -6.15 -0.51
C MET A 87 11.18 -5.33 -1.05
N GLU A 88 12.21 -6.03 -1.55
CA GLU A 88 13.24 -5.35 -2.31
C GLU A 88 12.53 -4.69 -3.51
N PRO A 89 12.74 -3.38 -3.76
CA PRO A 89 12.39 -2.83 -5.05
C PRO A 89 13.13 -3.69 -6.05
N ALA A 90 12.39 -4.37 -6.93
CA ALA A 90 12.98 -5.29 -7.87
C ALA A 90 14.06 -4.51 -8.65
N ASN A 91 15.33 -4.74 -8.30
CA ASN A 91 16.40 -4.44 -9.22
C ASN A 91 16.16 -5.41 -10.36
N ASP A 92 15.59 -4.88 -11.46
CA ASP A 92 15.51 -5.54 -12.75
C ASP A 92 16.80 -6.32 -13.00
N ILE A 93 16.73 -7.65 -12.92
CA ILE A 93 17.57 -8.63 -13.63
C ILE A 93 17.13 -10.07 -13.29
N ASP A 94 16.63 -10.38 -12.09
CA ASP A 94 16.43 -11.79 -11.70
C ASP A 94 15.03 -12.37 -12.02
N PHE A 95 13.99 -11.55 -12.22
CA PHE A 95 12.65 -12.08 -12.55
C PHE A 95 12.47 -12.40 -14.05
N LEU A 96 13.35 -11.90 -14.94
CA LEU A 96 13.29 -12.14 -16.39
C LEU A 96 14.19 -13.28 -16.89
N LEU A 97 14.96 -13.94 -16.00
CA LEU A 97 15.87 -15.04 -16.37
C LEU A 97 15.39 -16.43 -15.94
N GLN A 98 14.16 -16.58 -15.48
CA GLN A 98 13.52 -17.89 -15.31
C GLN A 98 12.51 -18.15 -16.45
N ALA A 99 13.05 -18.33 -17.66
CA ALA A 99 12.34 -18.87 -18.83
C ALA A 99 13.16 -19.99 -19.45
#